data_AF-A0ABD3NRD7-F1
#
_entry.id   AF-A0ABD3NRD7-F1
#
_cell.length_a   1.000
_cell.length_b   1.000
_cell.length_c   1.000
_cell.angle_alpha   90.00
_cell.angle_beta   90.00
_cell.angle_gamma   90.00
#
_symmetry.space_group_name_H-M   'P 1'
#
loop_
_entity.id
_entity.type
_entity.pdbx_description
1 polymer ?
#
loop_
_entity_poly.entity_id
_entity_poly.type
_entity_poly.pdbx_seq_one_letter_code
_entity_poly.pdbx_strand_id
1 'polypeptide(L)'
;MSNNTNSSGGKGKYYTIKPAELLTLNKNPVAATDGDSPILMEARLTETINSINQLISSNAQLDEILQEARDPDLMEALEENDALILRKIEECTVLRRKLVEAGVQLSLEIPVYNGSKVLNQSKDRKDDGVYL
;
A
#
# COMPACT_ATOMS: atom_id res chain seq x y z
N MET A 1 -55.79 -9.95 55.25
CA MET A 1 -55.99 -9.90 53.79
C MET A 1 -54.63 -10.01 53.12
N SER A 2 -54.55 -10.88 52.12
CA SER A 2 -53.37 -11.33 51.38
C SER A 2 -52.57 -10.21 50.70
N ASN A 3 -51.24 -10.36 50.58
CA ASN A 3 -50.68 -10.76 49.29
C ASN A 3 -49.19 -11.15 49.35
N ASN A 4 -48.97 -12.30 48.72
CA ASN A 4 -47.72 -12.95 48.36
C ASN A 4 -47.17 -12.31 47.08
N THR A 5 -45.87 -12.02 47.01
CA THR A 5 -45.12 -12.04 45.74
C THR A 5 -43.72 -12.60 45.96
N ASN A 6 -43.55 -13.83 45.47
CA ASN A 6 -42.27 -14.45 45.13
C ASN A 6 -41.48 -13.55 44.16
N SER A 7 -40.17 -13.44 44.33
CA SER A 7 -39.27 -13.26 43.20
C SER A 7 -37.93 -13.93 43.48
N SER A 8 -37.64 -14.91 42.64
CA SER A 8 -36.47 -15.76 42.61
C SER A 8 -35.18 -14.97 42.41
N GLY A 9 -34.30 -14.96 43.40
CA GLY A 9 -32.94 -14.45 43.28
C GLY A 9 -32.07 -15.45 42.52
N GLY A 10 -31.91 -15.22 41.21
CA GLY A 10 -31.10 -16.04 40.31
C GLY A 10 -29.64 -16.17 40.75
N LYS A 11 -29.09 -17.37 40.54
CA LYS A 11 -27.69 -17.71 40.78
C LYS A 11 -26.77 -16.94 39.83
N GLY A 12 -26.26 -15.80 40.27
CA GLY A 12 -25.15 -15.11 39.59
C GLY A 12 -23.88 -15.93 39.72
N LYS A 13 -23.35 -16.43 38.60
CA LYS A 13 -22.01 -17.03 38.55
C LYS A 13 -20.98 -15.89 38.63
N TYR A 14 -20.20 -15.85 39.70
CA TYR A 14 -19.05 -14.97 39.78
C TYR A 14 -17.89 -15.58 38.98
N TYR A 15 -17.38 -14.84 38.00
CA TYR A 15 -16.14 -15.19 37.31
C TYR A 15 -14.99 -14.41 37.98
N THR A 16 -14.06 -15.13 38.59
CA THR A 16 -12.82 -14.53 39.10
C THR A 16 -11.86 -14.34 37.93
N ILE A 17 -11.66 -13.09 37.50
CA ILE A 17 -10.64 -12.76 36.51
C ILE A 17 -9.29 -12.86 37.20
N LYS A 18 -8.47 -13.84 36.80
CA LYS A 18 -7.06 -13.88 37.21
C LYS A 18 -6.32 -12.77 36.44
N PRO A 19 -5.52 -11.92 37.09
CA PRO A 19 -4.70 -10.95 36.37
C PRO A 19 -3.74 -11.71 35.44
N ALA A 20 -3.75 -11.36 34.16
CA ALA A 20 -2.80 -11.90 33.19
C ALA A 20 -1.37 -11.50 33.60
N GLU A 21 -0.43 -12.43 33.55
CA GLU A 21 0.98 -12.16 33.74
C GLU A 21 1.44 -11.10 32.73
N LEU A 22 1.93 -9.97 33.25
CA LEU A 22 2.61 -8.95 32.46
C LEU A 22 3.82 -9.61 31.81
N LEU A 23 3.72 -9.89 30.51
CA LEU A 23 4.88 -10.16 29.67
C LEU A 23 5.80 -8.95 29.80
N THR A 24 6.89 -9.11 30.53
CA THR A 24 7.91 -8.08 30.71
C THR A 24 8.60 -7.87 29.38
N LEU A 25 8.07 -6.91 28.60
CA LEU A 25 8.68 -6.41 27.39
C LEU A 25 10.03 -5.81 27.80
N ASN A 26 11.10 -6.49 27.39
CA ASN A 26 12.47 -6.10 27.67
C ASN A 26 12.68 -4.64 27.26
N LYS A 27 13.24 -3.85 28.20
CA LYS A 27 13.40 -2.40 28.08
C LYS A 27 14.39 -2.07 26.97
N ASN A 28 13.87 -1.76 25.78
CA ASN A 28 14.54 -0.86 24.85
C ASN A 28 13.50 0.15 24.35
N PRO A 29 13.46 1.38 24.90
CA PRO A 29 12.66 2.43 24.32
C PRO A 29 13.41 2.94 23.10
N VAL A 30 13.30 2.23 21.97
CA VAL A 30 13.46 2.91 20.69
C VAL A 30 12.23 3.79 20.60
N ALA A 31 12.43 5.09 20.80
CA ALA A 31 11.45 6.09 20.45
C ALA A 31 11.20 5.95 18.95
N ALA A 32 10.24 5.08 18.60
CA ALA A 32 9.71 4.99 17.27
C ALA A 32 8.98 6.30 17.04
N THR A 33 9.64 7.23 16.36
CA THR A 33 8.96 8.20 15.52
C THR A 33 7.86 7.46 14.76
N ASP A 34 6.62 7.96 14.77
CA ASP A 34 5.41 7.26 14.30
C ASP A 34 5.48 6.71 12.85
N GLY A 35 6.55 6.96 12.09
CA GLY A 35 6.82 6.39 10.77
C GLY A 35 7.79 5.20 10.74
N ASP A 36 8.43 4.84 11.86
CA ASP A 36 9.50 3.83 11.91
C ASP A 36 9.09 2.48 12.52
N SER A 37 7.81 2.31 12.87
CA SER A 37 7.31 0.99 13.28
C SER A 37 7.26 0.04 12.07
N PRO A 38 7.89 -1.15 12.14
CA PRO A 38 7.89 -2.11 11.03
C PRO A 38 6.47 -2.49 10.57
N ILE A 39 5.50 -2.54 11.49
CA ILE A 39 4.09 -2.82 11.18
C ILE A 39 3.48 -1.71 10.30
N LEU A 40 3.77 -0.44 10.63
CA LEU A 40 3.27 0.70 9.86
C LEU A 40 3.95 0.81 8.50
N MET A 41 5.25 0.48 8.43
CA MET A 41 5.97 0.40 7.15
C MET A 41 5.41 -0.71 6.25
N GLU A 42 5.05 -1.87 6.80
CA GLU A 42 4.44 -2.97 6.05
C GLU A 42 3.04 -2.61 5.53
N ALA A 43 2.20 -1.99 6.37
CA ALA A 43 0.89 -1.49 5.96
C ALA A 43 1.03 -0.45 4.82
N ARG A 44 1.94 0.51 4.97
CA ARG A 44 2.25 1.50 3.94
C ARG A 44 2.76 0.86 2.64
N LEU A 45 3.62 -0.16 2.74
CA LEU A 45 4.11 -0.89 1.57
C LEU A 45 2.94 -1.54 0.82
N THR A 46 2.02 -2.18 1.55
CA THR A 46 0.82 -2.82 0.98
C THR A 46 -0.09 -1.81 0.28
N GLU A 47 -0.38 -0.68 0.93
CA GLU A 47 -1.16 0.40 0.33
C GLU A 47 -0.49 0.97 -0.92
N THR A 48 0.84 1.14 -0.88
CA THR A 48 1.59 1.68 -2.00
C THR A 48 1.59 0.71 -3.18
N ILE A 49 1.73 -0.59 -2.95
CA ILE A 49 1.61 -1.63 -3.98
C ILE A 49 0.21 -1.62 -4.62
N ASN A 50 -0.85 -1.53 -3.81
CA ASN A 50 -2.21 -1.44 -4.33
C ASN A 50 -2.43 -0.18 -5.18
N SER A 51 -1.90 0.96 -4.72
CA SER A 51 -1.91 2.23 -5.47
C SER A 51 -1.16 2.10 -6.80
N ILE A 52 0.00 1.44 -6.83
CA ILE A 52 0.76 1.20 -8.07
C ILE A 52 -0.07 0.34 -9.04
N ASN A 53 -0.68 -0.75 -8.58
CA ASN A 53 -1.49 -1.61 -9.44
C ASN A 53 -2.67 -0.86 -10.08
N GLN A 54 -3.31 0.03 -9.32
CA GLN A 54 -4.37 0.90 -9.82
C GLN A 54 -3.86 1.88 -10.87
N LEU A 55 -2.71 2.52 -10.62
CA LEU A 55 -2.09 3.43 -11.58
C LEU A 55 -1.65 2.71 -12.87
N ILE A 56 -1.06 1.51 -12.77
CA ILE A 56 -0.70 0.70 -13.94
C ILE A 56 -1.94 0.39 -14.78
N SER A 57 -3.04 0.00 -14.14
CA SER A 57 -4.31 -0.28 -14.82
C SER A 57 -4.88 0.97 -15.50
N SER A 58 -4.83 2.13 -14.82
CA SER A 58 -5.25 3.41 -15.37
C SER A 58 -4.39 3.84 -16.57
N ASN A 59 -3.07 3.63 -16.49
CA ASN A 59 -2.15 3.95 -17.59
C ASN A 59 -2.36 3.03 -18.79
N ALA A 60 -2.69 1.75 -18.57
CA ALA A 60 -3.05 0.85 -19.66
C ALA A 60 -4.31 1.33 -20.40
N GLN A 61 -5.32 1.83 -19.68
CA GLN A 61 -6.53 2.40 -20.30
C GLN A 61 -6.24 3.69 -21.05
N LEU A 62 -5.42 4.59 -20.49
CA LEU A 62 -4.98 5.81 -21.18
C LEU A 62 -4.17 5.48 -22.45
N ASP A 63 -3.29 4.47 -22.39
CA ASP A 63 -2.55 3.96 -23.55
C ASP A 63 -3.49 3.49 -24.68
N GLU A 64 -4.56 2.76 -24.34
CA GLU A 64 -5.56 2.31 -25.31
C GLU A 64 -6.31 3.49 -25.94
N ILE A 65 -6.77 4.44 -25.12
CA ILE A 65 -7.48 5.64 -25.60
C ILE A 65 -6.57 6.47 -26.53
N LEU A 66 -5.31 6.66 -26.15
CA LEU A 66 -4.35 7.46 -26.91
C LEU A 66 -3.90 6.83 -28.24
N GLN A 67 -4.03 5.51 -28.37
CA GLN A 67 -3.84 4.84 -29.66
C GLN A 67 -4.94 5.21 -30.66
N GLU A 68 -6.15 5.47 -30.19
CA GLU A 68 -7.31 5.82 -31.02
C GLU A 68 -7.45 7.34 -31.20
N ALA A 69 -7.17 8.12 -30.15
CA ALA A 69 -7.29 9.56 -30.12
C ALA A 69 -5.98 10.19 -29.66
N ARG A 70 -5.27 10.87 -30.57
CA ARG A 70 -4.03 11.60 -30.26
C ARG A 70 -4.31 12.94 -29.57
N ASP A 71 -4.88 12.85 -28.38
CA ASP A 71 -5.17 13.99 -27.53
C ASP A 71 -3.92 14.40 -26.73
N PRO A 72 -3.46 15.67 -26.84
CA PRO A 72 -2.26 16.13 -26.16
C PRO A 72 -2.40 16.19 -24.63
N ASP A 73 -3.59 16.49 -24.11
CA ASP A 73 -3.83 16.60 -22.66
C ASP A 73 -3.81 15.20 -22.03
N LEU A 74 -4.37 14.20 -22.73
CA LEU A 74 -4.25 12.80 -22.31
C LEU A 74 -2.80 12.29 -22.37
N MET A 75 -2.01 12.78 -23.34
CA MET A 75 -0.60 12.41 -23.47
C MET A 75 0.22 12.97 -22.31
N GLU A 76 -0.01 14.21 -21.89
CA GLU A 76 0.62 14.80 -20.70
C GLU A 76 0.23 14.03 -19.43
N ALA A 77 -1.05 13.71 -19.25
CA ALA A 77 -1.52 12.92 -18.12
C ALA A 77 -0.88 11.51 -18.07
N LEU A 78 -0.67 10.89 -19.24
CA LEU A 78 0.01 9.60 -19.36
C LEU A 78 1.50 9.71 -18.94
N GLU A 79 2.20 10.78 -19.36
CA GLU A 79 3.59 11.05 -18.95
C GLU A 79 3.72 11.26 -17.43
N GLU A 80 2.83 12.06 -16.84
CA GLU A 80 2.81 12.29 -15.39
C GLU A 80 2.57 11.00 -14.61
N ASN A 81 1.62 10.17 -15.05
CA ASN A 81 1.32 8.89 -14.42
C ASN A 81 2.48 7.90 -14.56
N ASP A 82 3.14 7.83 -15.71
CA ASP A 82 4.29 6.96 -15.95
C ASP A 82 5.43 7.30 -14.95
N ALA A 83 5.74 8.59 -14.81
CA ALA A 83 6.72 9.07 -13.84
C ALA A 83 6.32 8.77 -12.39
N LEU A 84 5.03 8.94 -12.05
CA LEU A 84 4.51 8.66 -10.71
C LEU A 84 4.61 7.16 -10.35
N ILE A 85 4.30 6.27 -11.30
CA ILE A 85 4.42 4.82 -11.10
C ILE A 85 5.86 4.44 -10.81
N LEU A 86 6.81 4.92 -11.63
CA LEU A 86 8.24 4.64 -11.46
C LEU A 86 8.74 5.10 -10.09
N ARG A 87 8.38 6.33 -9.69
CA ARG A 87 8.74 6.86 -8.37
C ARG A 87 8.17 6.01 -7.23
N LYS A 88 6.90 5.60 -7.31
CA LYS A 88 6.28 4.75 -6.28
C LYS A 88 6.93 3.36 -6.21
N ILE A 89 7.36 2.79 -7.33
CA ILE A 89 8.11 1.53 -7.36
C ILE A 89 9.45 1.67 -6.65
N GLU A 90 10.18 2.77 -6.87
CA GLU A 90 11.41 3.07 -6.14
C GLU A 90 11.16 3.21 -4.63
N GLU A 91 10.13 3.96 -4.24
CA GLU A 91 9.73 4.12 -2.83
C GLU A 91 9.39 2.77 -2.19
N CYS A 92 8.63 1.91 -2.87
CA CYS A 92 8.35 0.53 -2.44
C CYS A 92 9.64 -0.29 -2.29
N THR A 93 10.58 -0.14 -3.21
CA THR A 93 11.86 -0.88 -3.18
C THR A 93 12.69 -0.48 -1.97
N VAL A 94 12.73 0.81 -1.66
CA VAL A 94 13.41 1.34 -0.46
C VAL A 94 12.71 0.87 0.81
N LEU A 95 11.38 0.96 0.88
CA LEU A 95 10.60 0.49 2.04
C LEU A 95 10.77 -1.02 2.28
N ARG A 96 10.72 -1.82 1.20
CA ARG A 96 10.95 -3.26 1.25
C ARG A 96 12.34 -3.56 1.81
N ARG A 97 13.38 -2.84 1.37
CA ARG A 97 14.75 -3.00 1.89
C ARG A 97 14.80 -2.72 3.40
N LYS A 98 14.23 -1.59 3.85
CA LYS A 98 14.20 -1.22 5.28
C LYS A 98 13.51 -2.27 6.14
N LEU A 99 12.40 -2.83 5.66
CA LEU A 99 11.66 -3.89 6.34
C LEU A 99 12.46 -5.19 6.45
N VAL A 100 13.16 -5.58 5.37
CA VAL A 100 14.05 -6.74 5.38
C VAL A 100 15.22 -6.53 6.34
N GLU A 101 15.83 -5.34 6.35
CA GLU A 101 16.89 -4.96 7.31
C GLU A 101 16.40 -4.99 8.76
N ALA A 102 15.13 -4.66 9.00
CA ALA A 102 14.48 -4.77 10.31
C ALA A 102 14.08 -6.21 10.70
N GLY A 103 14.36 -7.20 9.84
CA GLY A 103 14.06 -8.62 10.10
C GLY A 103 12.63 -9.04 9.78
N VAL A 104 11.86 -8.23 9.04
CA VAL A 104 10.51 -8.57 8.60
C VAL A 104 10.57 -9.46 7.36
N GLN A 105 9.91 -10.62 7.40
CA GLN A 105 9.73 -11.46 6.22
C GLN A 105 8.55 -10.94 5.40
N LEU A 106 8.82 -10.53 4.17
CA LEU A 106 7.82 -9.99 3.25
C LEU A 106 7.44 -11.02 2.20
N SER A 107 6.14 -11.30 2.09
CA SER A 107 5.56 -12.10 1.00
C SER A 107 5.06 -11.24 -0.18
N LEU A 108 4.94 -9.92 0.00
CA LEU A 108 4.46 -9.01 -1.04
C LEU A 108 5.51 -8.75 -2.12
N GLU A 109 5.08 -8.86 -3.37
CA GLU A 109 5.88 -8.55 -4.55
C GLU A 109 5.57 -7.15 -5.07
N ILE A 110 6.63 -6.41 -5.41
CA ILE A 110 6.50 -5.10 -6.06
C ILE A 110 6.18 -5.37 -7.54
N PRO A 111 5.11 -4.76 -8.10
CA PRO A 111 4.73 -4.98 -9.48
C PRO A 111 5.81 -4.47 -10.44
N VAL A 112 6.00 -5.20 -11.54
CA VAL A 112 6.91 -4.81 -12.62
C VAL A 112 6.18 -3.85 -13.55
N TYR A 113 6.80 -2.71 -13.86
CA TYR A 113 6.28 -1.73 -14.80
C TYR A 113 7.33 -1.43 -15.87
N ASN A 114 6.95 -1.59 -17.14
CA ASN A 114 7.84 -1.43 -18.29
C ASN A 114 7.59 -0.12 -19.07
N GLY A 115 6.81 0.80 -18.49
CA GLY A 115 6.40 2.04 -19.12
C GLY A 115 5.25 1.89 -20.11
N SER A 116 4.69 3.04 -20.50
CA SER A 116 3.66 3.16 -21.54
C SER A 116 4.16 2.75 -22.93
N LYS A 117 3.30 2.05 -23.68
CA LYS A 117 3.58 1.71 -25.08
C LYS A 117 3.54 2.94 -25.99
N VAL A 118 2.59 3.84 -25.78
CA VAL A 118 2.42 5.05 -26.60
C VAL A 118 3.62 5.99 -26.42
N LEU A 119 4.09 6.17 -25.19
CA LEU A 119 5.26 7.00 -24.89
C LEU A 119 6.53 6.40 -25.48
N ASN A 120 6.73 5.08 -25.36
CA ASN A 120 7.88 4.40 -25.95
C ASN A 120 7.89 4.54 -27.49
N GLN A 121 6.76 4.32 -28.15
CA GLN A 121 6.64 4.54 -29.61
C GLN A 121 6.86 5.99 -30.03
N SER A 122 6.46 6.95 -29.19
CA SER A 122 6.64 8.38 -29.47
C SER A 122 8.09 8.81 -29.34
N LYS A 123 8.87 8.17 -28.46
CA LYS A 123 10.32 8.35 -28.35
C LYS A 123 11.06 7.75 -29.55
N ASP A 124 10.75 6.50 -29.90
CA ASP A 124 11.36 5.82 -31.06
C ASP A 124 11.18 6.63 -32.35
N ARG A 125 9.99 7.21 -32.56
CA ARG A 125 9.70 8.07 -33.73
C ARG A 125 10.42 9.41 -33.72
N LYS A 126 10.79 9.96 -32.56
CA LYS A 126 11.57 11.20 -32.46
C LYS A 126 13.04 10.94 -32.80
N ASP A 127 13.55 9.76 -32.48
CA ASP A 127 14.93 9.36 -32.79
C ASP A 127 15.11 9.00 -34.28
N ASP A 128 14.06 8.50 -34.96
CA ASP A 128 14.06 8.30 -36.42
C ASP A 128 13.96 9.61 -37.25
N GLY A 129 13.80 10.76 -36.59
CA GLY A 129 13.55 12.06 -37.21
C GLY A 129 14.77 12.95 -37.44
N VAL A 130 16.00 12.49 -37.14
CA VAL A 130 17.23 13.28 -37.32
C VAL A 130 18.17 12.56 -38.28
N TYR A 131 17.99 12.77 -39.59
CA TYR A 131 19.05 12.90 -40.61
C TYR A 131 18.41 13.38 -41.94
N LEU A 132 18.22 14.70 -42.08
CA LEU A 132 18.32 15.42 -43.35
C LEU A 132 18.90 16.81 -43.09
#